data_AF-A0A2N0X9T7-F1
#
_entry.id   AF-A0A2N0X9T7-F1
#
_cell.length_a   1.000
_cell.length_b   1.000
_cell.length_c   1.000
_cell.angle_alpha   90.00
_cell.angle_beta   90.00
_cell.angle_gamma   90.00
#
_symmetry.space_group_name_H-M   'P 1'
#
loop_
_entity.id
_entity.type
_entity.pdbx_description
1 polymer ?
#
loop_
_entity_poly.entity_id
_entity_poly.type
_entity_poly.pdbx_seq_one_letter_code
_entity_poly.pdbx_strand_id
1 'polypeptide(L)'
;MPPSYQSWLHRRTPDQLAALLRLRPDTALPVPPTVGSLATRLRIRSSVARALRGLSAAELAVAEAAADAGAEFRPVARREVAERVPQLPAEEALAALDRLEAAGLVYGEEGEVLLLKEVFASLPPDWKLLHDVGLTDAEIARRLDSLDAPRRAMLETLANSAGMGLTRDDALVESGLVVRVDERTVRLPLSVRRALRGASPA
;
A
#
# COMPACT_ATOMS: atom_id res chain seq x y z
N MET A 1 0.06 -23.63 5.13
CA MET A 1 0.21 -22.51 6.08
C MET A 1 1.26 -21.58 5.49
N PRO A 2 1.02 -20.27 5.35
CA PRO A 2 2.05 -19.33 4.92
C PRO A 2 3.28 -19.42 5.83
N PRO A 3 4.51 -19.26 5.32
CA PRO A 3 5.70 -19.31 6.17
C PRO A 3 5.65 -18.21 7.23
N SER A 4 6.13 -18.48 8.44
CA SER A 4 6.32 -17.40 9.41
C SER A 4 7.49 -16.51 9.00
N TYR A 5 7.47 -15.22 9.35
CA TYR A 5 8.59 -14.31 9.09
C TYR A 5 9.91 -14.81 9.68
N GLN A 6 9.87 -15.43 10.87
CA GLN A 6 11.04 -16.03 11.50
C GLN A 6 11.55 -17.25 10.71
N SER A 7 10.65 -18.12 10.23
CA SER A 7 11.01 -19.27 9.40
C SER A 7 11.61 -18.83 8.07
N TRP A 8 11.09 -17.76 7.46
CA TRP A 8 11.65 -17.15 6.26
C TRP A 8 13.07 -16.62 6.50
N LEU A 9 13.30 -15.89 7.60
CA LEU A 9 14.64 -15.41 7.99
C LEU A 9 15.63 -16.56 8.22
N HIS A 10 15.20 -17.65 8.84
CA HIS A 10 16.05 -18.83 9.06
C HIS A 10 16.54 -19.48 7.77
N ARG A 11 15.81 -19.33 6.67
CA ARG A 11 16.17 -19.88 5.36
C ARG A 11 17.01 -18.91 4.51
N ARG A 12 17.31 -17.70 5.00
CA ARG A 12 18.13 -16.73 4.28
C ARG A 12 19.60 -17.13 4.32
N THR A 13 20.30 -16.89 3.22
CA THR A 13 21.75 -17.07 3.14
C THR A 13 22.48 -15.95 3.92
N PRO A 14 23.76 -16.14 4.28
CA PRO A 14 24.56 -15.08 4.90
C PRO A 14 24.57 -13.78 4.09
N ASP A 15 24.66 -13.85 2.76
CA ASP A 15 24.67 -12.66 1.89
C ASP A 15 23.33 -11.92 1.89
N GLN A 16 22.21 -12.67 1.90
CA GLN A 16 20.87 -12.10 2.00
C GLN A 16 20.67 -11.41 3.36
N LEU A 17 21.10 -12.03 4.46
CA LEU A 17 21.05 -11.42 5.78
C LEU A 17 21.95 -10.18 5.87
N ALA A 18 23.16 -10.23 5.30
CA ALA A 18 24.06 -9.09 5.25
C ALA A 18 23.48 -7.93 4.42
N ALA A 19 22.82 -8.21 3.29
CA ALA A 19 22.08 -7.20 2.52
C ALA A 19 20.96 -6.57 3.35
N LEU A 20 20.15 -7.38 4.02
CA LEU A 20 19.08 -6.90 4.90
C LEU A 20 19.59 -6.02 6.04
N LEU A 21 20.66 -6.43 6.72
CA LEU A 21 21.25 -5.64 7.81
C LEU A 21 21.89 -4.33 7.32
N ARG A 22 22.45 -4.30 6.10
CA ARG A 22 22.93 -3.05 5.48
C ARG A 22 21.79 -2.08 5.19
N LEU A 23 20.63 -2.60 4.78
CA LEU A 23 19.43 -1.81 4.52
C LEU A 23 18.75 -1.35 5.81
N ARG A 24 18.93 -2.09 6.92
CA ARG A 24 18.30 -1.84 8.22
C ARG A 24 19.30 -1.90 9.37
N PRO A 25 20.31 -1.02 9.37
CA PRO A 25 21.42 -1.05 10.33
C PRO A 25 20.96 -0.88 11.78
N ASP A 26 19.81 -0.24 11.99
CA ASP A 26 19.19 -0.05 13.31
C ASP A 26 18.71 -1.34 13.98
N THR A 27 18.53 -2.42 13.22
CA THR A 27 18.15 -3.72 13.79
C THR A 27 19.35 -4.53 14.27
N ALA A 28 20.56 -4.15 13.86
CA ALA A 28 21.79 -4.86 14.13
C ALA A 28 22.43 -4.49 15.48
N LEU A 29 22.03 -3.39 16.12
CA LEU A 29 22.68 -2.86 17.32
C LEU A 29 21.72 -2.77 18.52
N PRO A 30 22.09 -3.36 19.69
CA PRO A 30 23.21 -4.29 19.91
C PRO A 30 23.01 -5.61 19.13
N VAL A 31 24.04 -6.40 18.86
CA VAL A 31 23.92 -7.63 18.04
C VAL A 31 22.75 -8.51 18.53
N PRO A 32 21.77 -8.86 17.67
CA PRO A 32 20.64 -9.68 18.10
C PRO A 32 21.12 -11.09 18.46
N PRO A 33 20.77 -11.63 19.64
CA PRO A 33 21.29 -12.92 20.10
C PRO A 33 20.72 -14.11 19.32
N THR A 34 19.59 -13.92 18.63
CA THR A 34 18.91 -14.97 17.86
C THR A 34 18.21 -14.39 16.62
N VAL A 35 17.91 -15.25 15.63
CA VAL A 35 17.08 -14.88 14.48
C VAL A 35 15.69 -14.42 14.91
N GLY A 36 15.11 -15.02 15.96
CA GLY A 36 13.84 -14.56 16.53
C GLY A 36 13.92 -13.13 17.08
N SER A 37 15.03 -12.78 17.74
CA SER A 37 15.26 -11.40 18.22
C SER A 37 15.40 -10.41 17.06
N LEU A 38 16.10 -10.80 15.99
CA LEU A 38 16.20 -10.02 14.75
C LEU A 38 14.83 -9.85 14.10
N ALA A 39 14.04 -10.92 13.98
CA ALA A 39 12.68 -10.91 13.44
C ALA A 39 11.78 -9.91 14.18
N THR A 40 11.83 -9.89 15.51
CA THR A 40 11.09 -8.93 16.33
C THR A 40 11.52 -7.49 16.04
N ARG A 41 12.82 -7.22 15.97
CA ARG A 41 13.34 -5.87 15.69
C ARG A 41 12.98 -5.36 14.30
N LEU A 42 13.03 -6.24 13.30
CA LEU A 42 12.62 -5.94 11.92
C LEU A 42 11.13 -5.59 11.80
N ARG A 43 10.31 -5.93 12.79
CA ARG A 43 8.88 -5.60 12.82
C ARG A 43 8.56 -4.37 13.66
N ILE A 44 9.53 -3.76 14.34
CA ILE A 44 9.30 -2.53 15.10
C ILE A 44 8.93 -1.41 14.12
N ARG A 45 7.80 -0.73 14.36
CA ARG A 45 7.28 0.32 13.47
C ARG A 45 8.28 1.43 13.16
N SER A 46 9.09 1.86 14.14
CA SER A 46 10.12 2.88 13.90
C SER A 46 11.23 2.40 12.97
N SER A 47 11.57 1.11 13.00
CA SER A 47 12.53 0.49 12.08
C SER A 47 11.93 0.32 10.69
N VAL A 48 10.67 -0.13 10.60
CA VAL A 48 9.93 -0.22 9.34
C VAL A 48 9.80 1.15 8.70
N ALA A 49 9.38 2.18 9.45
CA ALA A 49 9.31 3.55 8.96
C ALA A 49 10.66 4.07 8.43
N ARG A 50 11.79 3.70 9.07
CA ARG A 50 13.12 4.04 8.55
C ARG A 50 13.41 3.35 7.22
N ALA A 51 13.08 2.07 7.09
CA ALA A 51 13.22 1.35 5.83
C ALA A 51 12.36 1.95 4.72
N LEU A 52 11.10 2.30 5.01
CA LEU A 52 10.17 2.93 4.08
C LEU A 52 10.68 4.28 3.55
N ARG A 53 11.36 5.08 4.39
CA ARG A 53 11.99 6.34 3.95
C ARG A 53 13.13 6.16 2.94
N GLY A 54 13.72 4.97 2.87
CA GLY A 54 14.76 4.63 1.90
C GLY A 54 14.23 4.03 0.61
N LEU A 55 12.90 3.95 0.45
CA LEU A 55 12.28 3.39 -0.74
C LEU A 55 12.00 4.45 -1.81
N SER A 56 12.06 4.02 -3.07
CA SER A 56 11.62 4.83 -4.21
C SER A 56 10.09 4.86 -4.33
N ALA A 57 9.57 5.78 -5.16
CA ALA A 57 8.14 5.81 -5.49
C ALA A 57 7.67 4.49 -6.14
N ALA A 58 8.50 3.88 -7.00
CA ALA A 58 8.21 2.59 -7.62
C ALA A 58 8.07 1.47 -6.57
N GLU A 59 8.99 1.40 -5.61
CA GLU A 59 8.95 0.42 -4.52
C GLU A 59 7.74 0.63 -3.59
N LEU A 60 7.40 1.88 -3.30
CA LEU A 60 6.22 2.22 -2.50
C LEU A 60 4.91 1.87 -3.24
N ALA A 61 4.84 2.11 -4.54
CA ALA A 61 3.69 1.72 -5.37
C ALA A 61 3.51 0.20 -5.41
N VAL A 62 4.60 -0.56 -5.52
CA VAL A 62 4.57 -2.02 -5.49
C VAL A 62 4.19 -2.57 -4.11
N ALA A 63 4.65 -1.96 -3.02
CA ALA A 63 4.22 -2.31 -1.67
C ALA A 63 2.72 -2.09 -1.48
N GLU A 64 2.16 -1.01 -2.03
CA GLU A 64 0.72 -0.74 -2.03
C GLU A 64 -0.06 -1.74 -2.88
N ALA A 65 0.40 -2.06 -4.09
CA ALA A 65 -0.22 -3.09 -4.91
C ALA A 65 -0.23 -4.46 -4.23
N ALA A 66 0.82 -4.80 -3.47
CA ALA A 66 0.84 -6.01 -2.67
C ALA A 66 -0.22 -5.98 -1.55
N ALA A 67 -0.36 -4.86 -0.84
CA ALA A 67 -1.39 -4.69 0.18
C ALA A 67 -2.81 -4.79 -0.42
N ASP A 68 -3.06 -4.10 -1.54
CA ASP A 68 -4.34 -4.13 -2.26
C ASP A 68 -4.67 -5.53 -2.79
N ALA A 69 -3.66 -6.35 -3.13
CA ALA A 69 -3.83 -7.75 -3.49
C ALA A 69 -4.13 -8.67 -2.28
N GLY A 70 -3.98 -8.16 -1.06
CA GLY A 70 -4.19 -8.89 0.19
C GLY A 70 -2.96 -9.59 0.77
N ALA A 71 -1.74 -9.18 0.36
CA ALA A 71 -0.48 -9.80 0.81
C ALA A 71 -0.24 -9.69 2.33
N GLU A 72 -0.98 -8.84 3.05
CA GLU A 72 -0.93 -8.75 4.52
C GLU A 72 -1.58 -9.95 5.23
N PHE A 73 -2.43 -10.68 4.50
CA PHE A 73 -3.28 -11.74 5.04
C PHE A 73 -2.99 -13.11 4.43
N ARG A 74 -2.61 -13.16 3.15
CA ARG A 74 -2.35 -14.39 2.40
C ARG A 74 -1.17 -14.23 1.44
N PRO A 75 -0.49 -15.32 1.06
CA PRO A 75 0.46 -15.27 -0.04
C PRO A 75 -0.23 -14.80 -1.33
N VAL A 76 0.47 -13.95 -2.07
CA VAL A 76 0.05 -13.41 -3.37
C VAL A 76 1.16 -13.69 -4.39
N ALA A 77 0.81 -14.08 -5.62
CA ALA A 77 1.82 -14.30 -6.65
C ALA A 77 2.49 -12.96 -7.02
N ARG A 78 3.82 -12.96 -7.15
CA ARG A 78 4.59 -11.75 -7.49
C ARG A 78 4.12 -11.09 -8.80
N ARG A 79 3.76 -11.92 -9.78
CA ARG A 79 3.17 -11.47 -11.05
C ARG A 79 1.84 -10.73 -10.86
N GLU A 80 0.99 -11.23 -9.96
CA GLU A 80 -0.29 -10.60 -9.63
C GLU A 80 -0.10 -9.20 -9.03
N VAL A 81 0.99 -9.00 -8.26
CA VAL A 81 1.36 -7.67 -7.74
C VAL A 81 1.88 -6.77 -8.85
N ALA A 82 2.75 -7.27 -9.73
CA ALA A 82 3.28 -6.49 -10.85
C ALA A 82 2.18 -6.00 -11.81
N GLU A 83 1.20 -6.84 -12.11
CA GLU A 83 0.05 -6.50 -12.98
C GLU A 83 -0.85 -5.39 -12.40
N ARG A 84 -0.79 -5.14 -11.08
CA ARG A 84 -1.53 -4.07 -10.40
C ARG A 84 -0.84 -2.71 -10.44
N VAL A 85 0.36 -2.62 -11.00
CA VAL A 85 1.10 -1.36 -11.16
C VAL A 85 1.34 -1.10 -12.65
N PRO A 86 0.28 -0.93 -13.47
CA PRO A 86 0.40 -0.87 -14.94
C PRO A 86 1.23 0.30 -15.46
N GLN A 87 1.50 1.32 -14.61
CA GLN A 87 2.38 2.42 -14.92
C GLN A 87 3.88 2.07 -14.86
N LEU A 88 4.25 0.92 -14.28
CA LEU A 88 5.62 0.41 -14.26
C LEU A 88 5.78 -0.75 -15.24
N PRO A 89 6.92 -0.86 -15.94
CA PRO A 89 7.31 -2.08 -16.63
C PRO A 89 7.32 -3.27 -15.65
N ALA A 90 6.87 -4.45 -16.10
CA ALA A 90 6.79 -5.64 -15.25
C ALA A 90 8.12 -6.01 -14.58
N GLU A 91 9.23 -5.90 -15.32
CA GLU A 91 10.59 -6.12 -14.79
C GLU A 91 10.96 -5.14 -13.67
N GLU A 92 10.55 -3.88 -13.80
CA GLU A 92 10.79 -2.86 -12.77
C GLU A 92 9.95 -3.15 -11.51
N ALA A 93 8.70 -3.58 -11.68
CA ALA A 93 7.85 -3.98 -10.56
C ALA A 93 8.40 -5.24 -9.84
N LEU A 94 8.95 -6.21 -10.58
CA LEU A 94 9.59 -7.39 -10.01
C LEU A 94 10.90 -7.04 -9.27
N ALA A 95 11.71 -6.15 -9.82
CA ALA A 95 12.92 -5.64 -9.17
C ALA A 95 12.59 -4.84 -7.88
N ALA A 96 11.49 -4.08 -7.89
CA ALA A 96 10.98 -3.42 -6.70
C ALA A 96 10.56 -4.43 -5.61
N LEU A 97 9.91 -5.55 -5.98
CA LEU A 97 9.63 -6.64 -5.04
C LEU A 97 10.92 -7.25 -4.46
N ASP A 98 11.97 -7.45 -5.28
CA ASP A 98 13.27 -7.92 -4.79
C ASP A 98 13.87 -6.94 -3.77
N ARG A 99 13.74 -5.64 -4.05
CA ARG A 99 14.24 -4.59 -3.16
C ARG A 99 13.49 -4.54 -1.83
N LEU A 100 12.17 -4.73 -1.86
CA LEU A 100 11.31 -4.85 -0.67
C LEU A 100 11.66 -6.11 0.15
N GLU A 101 11.93 -7.23 -0.53
CA GLU A 101 12.32 -8.50 0.11
C GLU A 101 13.70 -8.40 0.75
N ALA A 102 14.66 -7.76 0.06
CA ALA A 102 15.98 -7.48 0.59
C ALA A 102 15.91 -6.56 1.83
N ALA A 103 14.96 -5.62 1.89
CA ALA A 103 14.70 -4.83 3.09
C ALA A 103 13.92 -5.59 4.18
N GLY A 104 13.49 -6.82 3.90
CA GLY A 104 12.65 -7.63 4.78
C GLY A 104 11.28 -7.00 5.07
N LEU A 105 10.77 -6.17 4.15
CA LEU A 105 9.42 -5.59 4.22
C LEU A 105 8.36 -6.52 3.63
N VAL A 106 8.79 -7.35 2.67
CA VAL A 106 8.04 -8.50 2.20
C VAL A 106 8.83 -9.79 2.42
N TYR A 107 8.13 -10.92 2.40
CA TYR A 107 8.69 -12.26 2.60
C TYR A 107 7.76 -13.30 1.96
N GLY A 108 8.23 -14.53 1.75
CA GLY A 108 7.39 -15.55 1.12
C GLY A 108 8.18 -16.79 0.70
N GLU A 109 7.48 -17.73 0.09
CA GLU A 109 8.11 -18.80 -0.70
C GLU A 109 8.39 -18.30 -2.13
N GLU A 110 9.03 -19.14 -2.93
CA GLU A 110 9.38 -18.81 -4.31
C GLU A 110 8.15 -18.41 -5.15
N GLY A 111 8.21 -17.25 -5.80
CA GLY A 111 7.13 -16.74 -6.63
C GLY A 111 5.96 -16.09 -5.86
N GLU A 112 5.95 -16.16 -4.54
CA GLU A 112 4.91 -15.60 -3.67
C GLU A 112 5.43 -14.48 -2.77
N VAL A 113 4.52 -13.61 -2.36
CA VAL A 113 4.81 -12.49 -1.48
C VAL A 113 3.75 -12.34 -0.38
N LEU A 114 4.22 -12.11 0.83
CA LEU A 114 3.51 -11.64 2.00
C LEU A 114 4.10 -10.29 2.41
N LEU A 115 3.24 -9.35 2.76
CA LEU A 115 3.63 -8.04 3.25
C LEU A 115 3.68 -8.04 4.78
N LEU A 116 4.70 -7.43 5.37
CA LEU A 116 4.70 -7.17 6.81
C LEU A 116 3.55 -6.23 7.16
N LYS A 117 2.70 -6.64 8.12
CA LYS A 117 1.57 -5.85 8.63
C LYS A 117 1.99 -4.47 9.16
N GLU A 118 3.25 -4.34 9.56
CA GLU A 118 3.79 -3.10 10.07
C GLU A 118 4.13 -2.08 8.98
N VAL A 119 4.12 -2.45 7.70
CA VAL A 119 4.43 -1.54 6.57
C VAL A 119 3.45 -0.37 6.54
N PHE A 120 2.17 -0.63 6.29
CA PHE A 120 1.16 0.44 6.21
C PHE A 120 0.80 1.00 7.59
N ALA A 121 0.93 0.20 8.65
CA ALA A 121 0.77 0.69 10.03
C ALA A 121 1.88 1.67 10.47
N SER A 122 2.94 1.84 9.69
CA SER A 122 4.04 2.80 9.93
C SER A 122 3.95 4.05 9.05
N LEU A 123 2.95 4.13 8.18
CA LEU A 123 2.67 5.28 7.33
C LEU A 123 1.55 6.15 7.93
N PRO A 124 1.41 7.42 7.52
CA PRO A 124 0.26 8.23 7.89
C PRO A 124 -1.06 7.50 7.58
N PRO A 125 -2.13 7.73 8.36
CA PRO A 125 -3.45 7.26 8.02
C PRO A 125 -3.82 7.69 6.59
N ASP A 126 -4.48 6.80 5.84
CA ASP A 126 -4.87 7.05 4.46
C ASP A 126 -3.71 7.34 3.50
N TRP A 127 -2.50 6.83 3.79
CA TRP A 127 -1.41 6.86 2.82
C TRP A 127 -1.74 5.91 1.66
N LYS A 128 -1.61 6.43 0.44
CA LYS A 128 -1.74 5.75 -0.86
C LYS A 128 -1.01 6.58 -1.90
N LEU A 129 -0.31 5.91 -2.79
CA LEU A 129 0.36 6.43 -3.97
C LEU A 129 -0.39 6.04 -5.25
N LEU A 130 -0.97 4.84 -5.31
CA LEU A 130 -1.79 4.40 -6.43
C LEU A 130 -3.16 5.07 -6.41
N HIS A 131 -3.68 5.42 -7.59
CA HIS A 131 -5.05 5.91 -7.73
C HIS A 131 -6.03 4.78 -7.45
N ASP A 132 -7.01 5.03 -6.59
CA ASP A 132 -8.04 4.07 -6.20
C ASP A 132 -9.32 4.16 -7.05
N VAL A 133 -9.23 4.94 -8.14
CA VAL A 133 -10.15 5.02 -9.28
C VAL A 133 -9.34 5.16 -10.59
N GLY A 134 -9.93 4.74 -11.71
CA GLY A 134 -9.32 4.90 -13.04
C GLY A 134 -9.39 6.33 -13.59
N LEU A 135 -9.35 7.35 -12.71
CA LEU A 135 -9.40 8.77 -13.07
C LEU A 135 -8.09 9.45 -12.69
N THR A 136 -7.56 10.26 -13.59
CA THR A 136 -6.43 11.17 -13.30
C THR A 136 -6.87 12.29 -12.36
N ASP A 137 -5.92 12.92 -11.65
CA ASP A 137 -6.22 14.06 -10.76
C ASP A 137 -6.93 15.21 -11.49
N ALA A 138 -6.56 15.47 -12.74
CA ALA A 138 -7.20 16.48 -13.59
C ALA A 138 -8.64 16.09 -14.00
N GLU A 139 -8.92 14.81 -14.18
CA GLU A 139 -10.29 14.32 -14.42
C GLU A 139 -11.14 14.39 -13.16
N ILE A 140 -10.58 14.02 -12.00
CA ILE A 140 -11.25 14.14 -10.70
C ILE A 140 -11.63 15.61 -10.46
N ALA A 141 -10.69 16.55 -10.61
CA ALA A 141 -10.94 17.98 -10.44
C ALA A 141 -12.06 18.48 -11.37
N ARG A 142 -11.95 18.20 -12.68
CA ARG A 142 -12.99 18.59 -13.66
C ARG A 142 -14.37 18.04 -13.33
N ARG A 143 -14.45 16.76 -12.92
CA ARG A 143 -15.73 16.15 -12.56
C ARG A 143 -16.30 16.76 -11.28
N LEU A 144 -15.46 17.03 -10.27
CA LEU A 144 -15.86 17.73 -9.05
C LEU A 144 -16.40 19.14 -9.31
N ASP A 145 -15.80 19.86 -10.26
CA ASP A 145 -16.25 21.21 -10.66
C ASP A 145 -17.55 21.19 -11.48
N SER A 146 -17.84 20.07 -12.16
CA SER A 146 -19.08 19.88 -12.92
C SER A 146 -20.28 19.41 -12.08
N LEU A 147 -20.07 19.06 -10.81
CA LEU A 147 -21.15 18.62 -9.93
C LEU A 147 -22.05 19.79 -9.53
N ASP A 148 -23.34 19.50 -9.37
CA ASP A 148 -24.28 20.41 -8.74
C ASP A 148 -24.07 20.48 -7.22
N ALA A 149 -24.55 21.58 -6.62
CA ALA A 149 -24.36 21.86 -5.20
C ALA A 149 -24.83 20.72 -4.26
N PRO A 150 -25.96 20.03 -4.51
CA PRO A 150 -26.40 18.91 -3.67
C PRO A 150 -25.41 17.73 -3.66
N ARG A 151 -24.92 17.32 -4.84
CA ARG A 151 -23.97 16.20 -4.95
C ARG A 151 -22.63 16.55 -4.33
N ARG A 152 -22.17 17.79 -4.52
CA ARG A 152 -20.93 18.27 -3.89
C ARG A 152 -21.01 18.24 -2.37
N ALA A 153 -22.10 18.74 -1.78
CA ALA A 153 -22.31 18.69 -0.33
C ALA A 153 -22.38 17.24 0.20
N MET A 154 -22.95 16.31 -0.57
CA MET A 154 -22.96 14.90 -0.23
C MET A 154 -21.54 14.30 -0.21
N LEU A 155 -20.71 14.62 -1.20
CA LEU A 155 -19.30 14.20 -1.23
C LEU A 155 -18.49 14.76 -0.06
N GLU A 156 -18.70 16.03 0.31
CA GLU A 156 -18.06 16.65 1.47
C GLU A 156 -18.47 15.95 2.78
N THR A 157 -19.75 15.58 2.91
CA THR A 157 -20.24 14.81 4.05
C THR A 157 -19.56 13.44 4.13
N LEU A 158 -19.49 12.71 3.01
CA LEU A 158 -18.81 11.42 2.91
C LEU A 158 -17.32 11.52 3.25
N ALA A 159 -16.65 12.58 2.80
CA ALA A 159 -15.25 12.84 3.07
C ALA A 159 -14.96 13.05 4.57
N ASN A 160 -15.96 13.48 5.33
CA ASN A 160 -15.90 13.65 6.79
C ASN A 160 -16.34 12.40 7.56
N SER A 161 -17.08 11.47 6.94
CA SER A 161 -17.62 10.24 7.55
C SER A 161 -16.88 8.97 7.08
N ALA A 162 -15.56 8.93 7.29
CA ALA A 162 -14.69 7.80 6.95
C ALA A 162 -14.72 7.36 5.46
N GLY A 163 -15.33 8.14 4.55
CA GLY A 163 -15.43 7.82 3.13
C GLY A 163 -16.51 6.78 2.79
N MET A 164 -17.45 6.50 3.67
CA MET A 164 -18.57 5.58 3.41
C MET A 164 -19.91 6.29 3.66
N GLY A 165 -20.92 5.96 2.85
CA GLY A 165 -22.28 6.40 3.13
C GLY A 165 -23.31 5.84 2.16
N LEU A 166 -24.56 6.19 2.43
CA LEU A 166 -25.72 5.65 1.72
C LEU A 166 -26.18 6.62 0.64
N THR A 167 -26.26 6.16 -0.60
CA THR A 167 -26.89 6.91 -1.70
C THR A 167 -27.45 5.99 -2.77
N ARG A 168 -28.60 6.39 -3.32
CA ARG A 168 -29.24 5.79 -4.51
C ARG A 168 -29.06 6.67 -5.74
N ASP A 169 -28.22 7.70 -5.66
CA ASP A 169 -27.93 8.57 -6.80
C ASP A 169 -26.98 7.86 -7.75
N ASP A 170 -27.54 7.21 -8.76
CA ASP A 170 -26.77 6.48 -9.76
C ASP A 170 -25.95 7.41 -10.66
N ALA A 171 -26.40 8.65 -10.88
CA ALA A 171 -25.63 9.65 -11.61
C ALA A 171 -24.32 10.00 -10.87
N LEU A 172 -24.32 9.96 -9.53
CA LEU A 172 -23.09 10.15 -8.77
C LEU A 172 -22.11 8.99 -8.95
N VAL A 173 -22.59 7.75 -9.07
CA VAL A 173 -21.73 6.59 -9.37
C VAL A 173 -21.23 6.63 -10.81
N GLU A 174 -22.09 6.98 -11.76
CA GLU A 174 -21.72 7.15 -13.17
C GLU A 174 -20.68 8.26 -13.37
N SER A 175 -20.64 9.26 -12.48
CA SER A 175 -19.58 10.26 -12.45
C SER A 175 -18.19 9.67 -12.17
N GLY A 176 -18.09 8.42 -11.71
CA GLY A 176 -16.82 7.76 -11.37
C GLY A 176 -16.10 8.35 -10.15
N LEU A 177 -16.68 9.35 -9.48
CA LEU A 177 -16.14 9.97 -8.27
C LEU A 177 -16.45 9.17 -7.00
N VAL A 178 -17.38 8.23 -7.06
CA VAL A 178 -17.69 7.28 -6.00
C VAL A 178 -17.78 5.88 -6.57
N VAL A 179 -17.52 4.87 -5.74
CA VAL A 179 -17.64 3.47 -6.15
C VAL A 179 -18.77 2.82 -5.37
N ARG A 180 -19.68 2.14 -6.07
CA ARG A 180 -20.75 1.39 -5.43
C ARG A 180 -20.21 0.12 -4.79
N VAL A 181 -20.51 -0.07 -3.50
CA VAL A 181 -20.09 -1.24 -2.71
C VAL A 181 -21.22 -2.26 -2.64
N ASP A 182 -22.46 -1.79 -2.50
CA ASP A 182 -23.69 -2.58 -2.54
C ASP A 182 -24.88 -1.74 -3.06
N GLU A 183 -26.10 -2.29 -3.02
CA GLU A 183 -27.33 -1.65 -3.53
C GLU A 183 -27.56 -0.21 -3.03
N ARG A 184 -27.07 0.15 -1.85
CA ARG A 184 -27.30 1.47 -1.25
C ARG A 184 -26.03 2.15 -0.75
N THR A 185 -24.93 1.43 -0.63
CA THR A 185 -23.69 1.93 -0.07
C THR A 185 -22.73 2.33 -1.18
N VAL A 186 -22.19 3.54 -1.06
CA VAL A 186 -21.06 4.00 -1.85
C VAL A 186 -19.87 4.25 -0.94
N ARG A 187 -18.69 4.02 -1.49
CA ARG A 187 -17.44 4.52 -0.93
C ARG A 187 -16.96 5.71 -1.73
N LEU A 188 -16.39 6.68 -1.04
CA LEU A 188 -15.68 7.81 -1.60
C LEU A 188 -14.18 7.46 -1.68
N PRO A 189 -13.65 7.26 -2.90
CA PRO A 189 -12.23 7.02 -3.14
C PRO A 189 -11.36 8.09 -2.50
N LEU A 190 -10.22 7.68 -1.96
CA LEU A 190 -9.26 8.53 -1.28
C LEU A 190 -8.71 9.62 -2.19
N SER A 191 -8.39 9.31 -3.45
CA SER A 191 -7.98 10.28 -4.46
C SER A 191 -9.00 11.42 -4.59
N VAL A 192 -10.29 11.08 -4.62
CA VAL A 192 -11.40 12.04 -4.66
C VAL A 192 -11.52 12.80 -3.33
N ARG A 193 -11.36 12.14 -2.16
CA ARG A 193 -11.32 12.84 -0.86
C ARG A 193 -10.18 13.86 -0.77
N ARG A 194 -9.00 13.53 -1.31
CA ARG A 194 -7.83 14.43 -1.34
C ARG A 194 -8.10 15.64 -2.22
N ALA A 195 -8.61 15.41 -3.43
CA ALA A 195 -9.01 16.48 -4.34
C ALA A 195 -10.07 17.40 -3.72
N LEU A 196 -11.08 16.85 -3.03
CA LEU A 196 -12.11 17.61 -2.30
C LEU A 196 -11.53 18.50 -1.19
N ARG A 197 -10.46 18.05 -0.52
CA ARG A 197 -9.79 18.81 0.55
C ARG A 197 -8.73 19.80 0.03
N GLY A 198 -8.57 19.94 -1.29
CA GLY A 198 -7.53 20.76 -1.89
C GLY A 198 -6.11 20.24 -1.64
N ALA A 199 -5.97 18.99 -1.19
CA ALA A 199 -4.67 18.36 -1.00
C ALA A 199 -4.23 17.71 -2.32
N SER A 200 -3.32 18.36 -3.05
CA SER A 200 -2.54 17.66 -4.08
C SER A 200 -1.55 16.71 -3.41
N PRO A 201 -1.20 15.57 -4.06
CA PRO A 201 -0.06 14.78 -3.61
C PRO A 201 1.18 15.69 -3.55
N ALA A 202 1.94 15.58 -2.47
CA ALA A 202 3.26 16.19 -2.37
C ALA A 202 4.28 15.39 -3.20
#